data_AF-A0AB36YD68-F1
#
_entry.id   AF-A0AB36YD68-F1
#
_cell.length_a   1.000
_cell.length_b   1.000
_cell.length_c   1.000
_cell.angle_alpha   90.00
_cell.angle_beta   90.00
_cell.angle_gamma   90.00
#
_symmetry.space_group_name_H-M   'P 1'
#
loop_
_entity.id
_entity.type
_entity.pdbx_description
1 polymer ?
#
loop_
_entity_poly.entity_id
_entity_poly.type
_entity_poly.pdbx_seq_one_letter_code
_entity_poly.pdbx_strand_id
1 'polypeptide(L)'
;MRPDQIERLKALSEGLADVVLDEANPGNWPGTGKTLADLTREERGDRHWCKKNAAATMTLLVKVMSITGHVQGGTLPGGTTEDDLDAMQAKAEREATALLERAQAGVHVH
;
A
#
# COMPACT_ATOMS: atom_id res chain seq x y z
N MET A 1 -2.03 16.10 18.86
CA MET A 1 -1.28 17.03 17.99
C MET A 1 -2.08 18.33 17.84
N ARG A 2 -1.41 19.47 17.63
CA ARG A 2 -1.97 20.78 17.20
C ARG A 2 -3.06 20.64 16.13
N PRO A 3 -4.31 21.16 16.20
CA PRO A 3 -5.19 21.17 15.02
C PRO A 3 -4.55 21.80 13.78
N ASP A 4 -3.79 22.89 13.97
CA ASP A 4 -2.98 23.54 12.93
C ASP A 4 -1.91 22.61 12.32
N GLN A 5 -1.33 21.75 13.15
CA GLN A 5 -0.27 20.83 12.73
C GLN A 5 -0.85 19.66 11.93
N ILE A 6 -2.04 19.17 12.29
CA ILE A 6 -2.75 18.11 11.56
C ILE A 6 -3.08 18.58 10.14
N GLU A 7 -3.59 19.79 10.00
CA GLU A 7 -3.94 20.34 8.69
C GLU A 7 -2.71 20.51 7.79
N ARG A 8 -1.60 20.97 8.38
CA ARG A 8 -0.33 21.07 7.66
C ARG A 8 0.24 19.70 7.24
N LEU A 9 0.02 18.65 8.03
CA LEU A 9 0.43 17.30 7.65
C LEU A 9 -0.43 16.72 6.52
N LYS A 10 -1.73 17.04 6.46
CA LYS A 10 -2.58 16.67 5.32
C LYS A 10 -2.10 17.36 4.04
N ALA A 11 -1.93 18.68 4.08
CA ALA A 11 -1.40 19.42 2.93
C ALA A 11 -0.02 18.91 2.50
N LEU A 12 0.84 18.56 3.45
CA LEU A 12 2.13 17.93 3.16
C LEU A 12 1.96 16.56 2.49
N SER A 13 0.99 15.74 2.93
CA SER A 13 0.74 14.43 2.32
C SER A 13 0.25 14.56 0.87
N GLU A 14 -0.58 15.56 0.56
CA GLU A 14 -1.02 15.84 -0.82
C GLU A 14 0.16 16.28 -1.69
N GLY A 15 0.97 17.24 -1.22
CA GLY A 15 2.15 17.68 -1.97
C GLY A 15 3.20 16.58 -2.17
N LEU A 16 3.40 15.72 -1.16
CA LEU A 16 4.28 14.55 -1.31
C LEU A 16 3.71 13.52 -2.29
N ALA A 17 2.39 13.35 -2.35
CA ALA A 17 1.75 12.47 -3.33
C ALA A 17 1.98 12.97 -4.76
N ASP A 18 1.86 14.28 -5.01
CA ASP A 18 2.15 14.87 -6.31
C ASP A 18 3.61 14.64 -6.73
N VAL A 19 4.56 14.84 -5.80
CA VAL A 19 5.99 14.60 -6.07
C VAL A 19 6.25 13.12 -6.35
N VAL A 20 5.64 12.19 -5.59
CA VAL A 20 5.76 10.76 -5.85
C VAL A 20 5.25 10.41 -7.24
N LEU A 21 4.11 10.97 -7.66
CA LEU A 21 3.55 10.72 -8.99
C LEU A 21 4.51 11.20 -10.09
N ASP A 22 5.12 12.37 -9.93
CA ASP A 22 6.08 12.90 -10.89
C ASP A 22 7.39 12.10 -10.94
N GLU A 23 7.97 11.78 -9.78
CA GLU A 23 9.23 11.05 -9.67
C GLU A 23 9.10 9.59 -10.09
N ALA A 24 7.95 8.96 -9.82
CA ALA A 24 7.69 7.58 -10.19
C ALA A 24 7.28 7.42 -11.66
N ASN A 25 6.90 8.50 -12.34
CA ASN A 25 6.46 8.46 -13.73
C ASN A 25 7.61 8.09 -14.67
N PRO A 26 7.56 6.92 -15.34
CA PRO A 26 8.61 6.51 -16.26
C PRO A 26 8.79 7.45 -17.46
N GLY A 27 7.77 8.26 -17.79
CA GLY A 27 7.84 9.26 -18.85
C GLY A 27 8.68 10.49 -18.51
N ASN A 28 8.98 10.72 -17.22
CA ASN A 28 9.85 11.80 -16.77
C ASN A 28 11.31 11.35 -16.61
N TRP A 29 11.60 10.07 -16.79
CA TRP A 29 12.92 9.54 -16.52
C TRP A 29 13.91 9.80 -17.67
N PRO A 30 15.21 9.90 -17.37
CA PRO A 30 16.26 9.97 -18.38
C PRO A 30 16.18 8.83 -19.39
N GLY A 31 16.30 9.17 -20.67
CA GLY A 31 16.20 8.23 -21.77
C GLY A 31 14.77 7.74 -22.07
N THR A 32 13.74 8.47 -21.64
CA THR A 32 12.35 8.20 -22.06
C THR A 32 12.22 8.15 -23.58
N GLY A 33 11.44 7.18 -24.07
CA GLY A 33 11.23 6.95 -25.51
C GLY A 33 12.33 6.13 -26.19
N LYS A 34 13.47 5.88 -25.53
CA LYS A 34 14.52 4.99 -26.04
C LYS A 34 14.29 3.53 -25.62
N THR A 35 14.78 2.60 -26.42
CA THR A 35 14.88 1.19 -25.99
C THR A 35 15.98 1.03 -24.95
N LEU A 36 15.96 -0.07 -24.18
CA LEU A 36 16.99 -0.32 -23.16
C LEU A 36 18.40 -0.45 -23.74
N ALA A 37 18.50 -0.94 -24.99
CA ALA A 37 19.78 -1.07 -25.70
C ALA A 37 20.36 0.28 -26.11
N ASP A 38 19.49 1.26 -26.40
CA ASP A 38 19.88 2.60 -26.87
C ASP A 38 20.20 3.59 -25.75
N LEU A 39 19.97 3.19 -24.49
CA LEU A 39 20.32 4.03 -23.35
C LEU A 39 21.83 4.14 -23.21
N THR A 40 22.31 5.35 -22.92
CA THR A 40 23.68 5.54 -22.49
C THR A 40 23.89 5.01 -21.07
N ARG A 41 25.15 4.83 -20.65
CA ARG A 41 25.47 4.44 -19.27
C ARG A 41 24.99 5.49 -18.27
N GLU A 42 25.12 6.76 -18.61
CA GLU A 42 24.69 7.90 -17.79
C GLU A 42 23.17 7.91 -17.64
N GLU A 43 22.41 7.81 -18.73
CA GLU A 43 20.94 7.75 -18.69
C GLU A 43 20.43 6.59 -17.84
N ARG A 44 21.05 5.41 -17.92
CA ARG A 44 20.71 4.28 -17.03
C ARG A 44 20.99 4.60 -15.56
N GLY A 45 22.11 5.26 -15.27
CA GLY A 45 22.51 5.67 -13.93
C GLY A 45 21.54 6.69 -13.34
N ASP A 46 21.22 7.73 -14.09
CA ASP A 46 20.31 8.79 -13.66
C ASP A 46 18.88 8.27 -13.51
N ARG A 47 18.44 7.41 -14.44
CA ARG A 47 17.15 6.70 -14.32
C ARG A 47 17.08 5.82 -13.07
N HIS A 48 18.18 5.19 -12.66
CA HIS A 48 18.23 4.45 -11.40
C HIS A 48 18.10 5.39 -10.19
N TRP A 49 18.69 6.58 -10.27
CA TRP A 49 18.52 7.62 -9.24
C TRP A 49 17.09 8.13 -9.14
N CYS A 50 16.40 8.38 -10.25
CA CYS A 50 14.98 8.77 -10.22
C CYS A 50 14.12 7.76 -9.44
N LYS A 51 14.33 6.46 -9.65
CA LYS A 51 13.62 5.39 -8.92
C LYS A 51 13.93 5.39 -7.43
N LYS A 52 15.19 5.61 -7.06
CA LYS A 52 15.60 5.70 -5.64
C LYS A 52 14.97 6.92 -4.97
N ASN A 53 14.91 8.04 -5.68
CA ASN A 53 14.30 9.27 -5.19
C ASN A 53 12.80 9.05 -4.95
N ALA A 54 12.09 8.51 -5.96
CA ALA A 54 10.67 8.17 -5.85
C ALA A 54 10.38 7.25 -4.65
N ALA A 55 11.21 6.23 -4.42
CA ALA A 55 11.06 5.33 -3.28
C ALA A 55 11.28 6.04 -1.92
N ALA A 56 12.24 6.98 -1.86
CA ALA A 56 12.49 7.78 -0.67
C ALA A 56 11.32 8.73 -0.37
N THR A 57 10.81 9.43 -1.39
CA THR A 57 9.65 10.32 -1.27
C THR A 57 8.39 9.55 -0.86
N MET A 58 8.15 8.37 -1.47
CA MET A 58 7.05 7.49 -1.10
C MET A 58 7.15 7.01 0.36
N THR A 59 8.36 6.69 0.82
CA THR A 59 8.59 6.31 2.22
C THR A 59 8.26 7.47 3.17
N LEU A 60 8.62 8.71 2.80
CA LEU A 60 8.27 9.89 3.57
C LEU A 60 6.74 10.11 3.60
N LEU A 61 6.06 9.98 2.46
CA LEU A 61 4.61 10.06 2.36
C LEU A 61 3.91 9.05 3.28
N VAL A 62 4.31 7.79 3.23
CA VAL A 62 3.76 6.73 4.09
C VAL A 62 3.93 7.09 5.57
N LYS A 63 5.10 7.62 5.97
CA LYS A 63 5.31 8.05 7.36
C LYS A 63 4.39 9.21 7.76
N VAL A 64 4.19 10.20 6.88
CA VAL A 64 3.29 11.34 7.13
C VAL A 64 1.84 10.86 7.25
N MET A 65 1.39 9.97 6.37
CA MET A 65 0.05 9.36 6.43
C MET A 65 -0.13 8.54 7.71
N SER A 66 0.86 7.75 8.11
CA SER A 66 0.84 6.99 9.36
C SER A 66 0.69 7.90 10.59
N ILE A 67 1.46 9.00 10.67
CA ILE A 67 1.33 9.97 11.76
C ILE A 67 -0.08 10.57 11.79
N THR A 68 -0.62 10.91 10.62
CA THR A 68 -1.95 11.53 10.51
C THR A 68 -3.07 10.56 10.89
N GLY A 69 -2.98 9.29 10.45
CA GLY A 69 -3.95 8.24 10.76
C GLY A 69 -3.99 7.86 12.25
N HIS A 70 -2.82 7.74 12.91
CA HIS A 70 -2.76 7.49 14.36
C HIS A 70 -3.40 8.62 15.17
N VAL A 71 -3.30 9.88 14.71
CA VAL A 71 -3.91 11.04 15.38
C VAL A 71 -5.43 11.07 15.21
N GLN A 72 -5.97 10.48 14.14
CA GLN A 72 -7.40 10.47 13.84
C GLN A 72 -8.14 9.23 14.38
N GLY A 73 -7.45 8.30 15.04
CA GLY A 73 -8.04 7.05 15.54
C GLY A 73 -8.41 6.06 14.44
N GLY A 74 -7.96 6.29 13.20
CA GLY A 74 -8.18 5.40 12.07
C GLY A 74 -7.01 4.44 11.91
N THR A 75 -7.29 3.15 11.97
CA THR A 75 -6.39 2.10 11.47
C THR A 75 -6.07 2.39 10.00
N LEU A 76 -4.78 2.37 9.64
CA LEU A 76 -4.33 2.48 8.26
C LEU A 76 -5.02 1.42 7.39
N PRO A 77 -5.38 1.71 6.12
CA PRO A 77 -5.80 0.67 5.19
C PRO A 77 -4.56 -0.15 4.81
N GLY A 78 -4.25 -1.18 5.60
CA GLY A 78 -3.05 -2.00 5.41
C GLY A 78 -2.66 -2.77 6.66
N GLY A 79 -3.42 -3.81 6.97
CA GLY A 79 -3.14 -4.76 8.03
C GLY A 79 -4.46 -5.21 8.63
N THR A 80 -4.92 -6.42 8.27
CA THR A 80 -5.89 -7.17 9.08
C THR A 80 -5.47 -7.04 10.53
N THR A 81 -6.31 -6.43 11.35
CA THR A 81 -6.09 -6.40 12.79
C THR A 81 -6.19 -7.82 13.34
N GLU A 82 -5.63 -8.07 14.52
CA GLU A 82 -5.76 -9.37 15.18
C GLU A 82 -7.25 -9.76 15.35
N ASP A 83 -8.09 -8.78 15.66
CA ASP A 83 -9.55 -8.93 15.72
C ASP A 83 -10.17 -9.32 14.36
N ASP A 84 -9.64 -8.81 13.23
CA ASP A 84 -10.11 -9.20 11.90
C ASP A 84 -9.71 -10.64 11.56
N LEU A 85 -8.52 -11.07 11.98
CA LEU A 85 -8.03 -12.44 11.78
C LEU A 85 -8.87 -13.44 12.59
N ASP A 86 -9.19 -13.11 13.84
CA ASP A 86 -10.06 -13.92 14.70
C ASP A 86 -11.48 -14.02 14.13
N ALA A 87 -12.03 -12.91 13.62
CA ALA A 87 -13.33 -12.91 12.96
C ALA A 87 -13.35 -13.75 11.68
N MET A 88 -12.27 -13.69 10.89
CA MET A 88 -12.10 -14.50 9.68
C MET A 88 -11.96 -16.00 10.01
N GLN A 89 -11.20 -16.35 11.05
CA GLN A 89 -11.06 -17.73 11.52
C GLN A 89 -12.39 -18.29 12.01
N ALA A 90 -13.11 -17.55 12.86
CA ALA A 90 -14.41 -17.98 13.37
C ALA A 90 -15.47 -18.17 12.27
N LYS A 91 -15.36 -17.42 11.16
CA LYS A 91 -16.20 -17.60 9.98
C LYS A 91 -15.82 -18.86 9.20
N ALA A 92 -14.53 -19.06 8.95
CA ALA A 92 -14.03 -20.24 8.25
C ALA A 92 -14.34 -21.55 9.01
N GLU A 93 -14.21 -21.55 10.34
CA GLU A 93 -14.57 -22.68 11.19
C GLU A 93 -16.07 -23.01 11.09
N ARG A 94 -16.94 -21.99 11.14
CA ARG A 94 -18.40 -22.19 10.96
C ARG A 94 -18.75 -22.77 9.58
N GLU A 95 -18.11 -22.29 8.53
CA GLU A 95 -18.33 -22.78 7.17
C GLU A 95 -17.83 -24.23 7.01
N ALA A 96 -16.69 -24.57 7.60
CA ALA A 96 -16.16 -25.93 7.62
C ALA A 96 -17.07 -26.88 8.41
N THR A 97 -17.56 -26.48 9.58
CA THR A 97 -18.52 -27.26 10.37
C THR A 97 -19.81 -27.49 9.59
N ALA A 98 -20.38 -26.45 8.97
CA ALA A 98 -21.59 -26.58 8.15
C ALA A 98 -21.39 -27.50 6.95
N LEU A 99 -20.19 -27.52 6.35
CA LEU A 99 -19.84 -28.43 5.26
C LEU A 99 -19.75 -29.88 5.73
N LEU A 100 -19.12 -30.12 6.89
CA LEU A 100 -19.01 -31.44 7.50
C LEU A 100 -20.38 -32.00 7.93
N GLU A 101 -21.25 -31.17 8.51
CA GLU A 101 -22.61 -31.56 8.87
C GLU A 101 -23.45 -31.94 7.65
N ARG A 102 -23.33 -31.18 6.55
CA ARG A 102 -23.97 -31.53 5.26
C ARG A 102 -23.43 -32.83 4.68
N ALA A 103 -22.11 -33.04 4.75
CA ALA A 103 -21.49 -34.28 4.30
C ALA A 103 -21.94 -35.49 5.14
N GLN A 104 -22.06 -35.34 6.46
CA GLN A 104 -22.56 -36.38 7.36
C GLN A 104 -24.05 -36.66 7.17
N ALA A 105 -24.88 -35.63 6.97
CA ALA A 105 -26.29 -35.79 6.67
C ALA A 105 -26.55 -36.47 5.32
N GLY A 106 -25.66 -36.28 4.33
CA GLY A 106 -25.72 -36.95 3.04
C GLY A 106 -25.27 -38.42 3.05
N VAL A 107 -24.56 -38.87 4.09
CA VAL A 107 -24.04 -40.26 4.22
C VAL A 107 -25.05 -41.20 4.91
N HIS A 108 -26.15 -40.69 5.47
CA HIS A 108 -27.21 -41.48 6.13
C HIS A 108 -28.44 -41.77 5.25
N VAL A 109 -28.32 -41.64 3.92
CA VAL A 109 -29.35 -42.08 2.97
C VAL A 109 -28.82 -43.25 2.14
N HIS A 110 -28.77 -44.44 2.76
CA HIS A 110 -28.79 -45.75 2.08
C HIS A 110 -29.28 -46.83 3.04
#